data_AF-A0A0W8DKM1-F1
#
_entry.id   AF-A0A0W8DKM1-F1
#
_cell.length_a   1.000
_cell.length_b   1.000
_cell.length_c   1.000
_cell.angle_alpha   90.00
_cell.angle_beta   90.00
_cell.angle_gamma   90.00
#
_symmetry.space_group_name_H-M   'P 1'
#
loop_
_entity.id
_entity.type
_entity.pdbx_description
1 polymer ?
#
loop_
_entity_poly.entity_id
_entity_poly.type
_entity_poly.pdbx_seq_one_letter_code
_entity_poly.pdbx_strand_id
1 'polypeptide(L)'
;MRQRQILEQQYQREALRRREREECVLMQGNDYNIPEENELSIRQQKHQQFLCMQAEMRQLEQRDSNEDSPMLTTEADTKETTMKEKRANQERQRLFQLEDQQREGRELEKMSREDLYYVERIIRAKAKAKEEQKKREKSGDLKKNAIEEQQRHIARMRLLDEEKRLAERESSGMQLEDLLGRQIRLREAEKAKEELNNEWRERKAMQSEEHDCRSRWTLLERALIKQQQEELKQQRAEARRLKRQQQREEREVRAAWVESWDDNGNKYYYNSITEVSQWEVPDQF
;
A
#
# COMPACT_ATOMS: atom_id res chain seq x y z
N MET A 1 -29.26 18.03 -8.54
CA MET A 1 -29.68 18.39 -9.93
C MET A 1 -28.50 18.81 -10.81
N ARG A 2 -28.02 20.06 -10.78
CA ARG A 2 -27.06 20.61 -11.77
C ARG A 2 -25.84 19.72 -12.10
N GLN A 3 -25.18 19.13 -11.10
CA GLN A 3 -24.02 18.23 -11.32
C GLN A 3 -24.35 16.99 -12.18
N ARG A 4 -25.55 16.40 -12.02
CA ARG A 4 -25.99 15.25 -12.84
C ARG A 4 -26.12 15.66 -14.32
N GLN A 5 -26.71 16.82 -14.59
CA GLN A 5 -26.86 17.36 -15.95
C GLN A 5 -25.51 17.65 -16.61
N ILE A 6 -24.51 18.10 -15.85
CA ILE A 6 -23.14 18.33 -16.34
C ILE A 6 -22.48 17.01 -16.74
N LEU A 7 -22.56 15.98 -15.89
CA LEU A 7 -22.01 14.65 -16.18
C LEU A 7 -22.71 13.99 -17.39
N GLU A 8 -24.03 14.15 -17.49
CA GLU A 8 -24.85 13.64 -18.60
C GLU A 8 -24.49 14.31 -19.94
N GLN A 9 -24.27 15.63 -19.95
CA GLN A 9 -23.76 16.36 -21.12
C GLN A 9 -22.31 15.98 -21.48
N GLN A 10 -21.45 15.71 -20.49
CA GLN A 10 -20.08 15.22 -20.72
C GLN A 10 -20.09 13.83 -21.37
N TYR A 11 -20.91 12.91 -20.86
CA TYR A 11 -21.08 11.57 -21.41
C TYR A 11 -21.58 11.60 -22.87
N GLN A 12 -22.61 12.41 -23.17
CA GLN A 12 -23.12 12.59 -24.53
C GLN A 12 -22.03 13.11 -25.50
N ARG A 13 -21.22 14.09 -25.06
CA ARG A 13 -20.08 14.62 -25.83
C ARG A 13 -18.92 13.63 -25.99
N GLU A 14 -18.79 12.64 -25.11
CA GLU A 14 -17.79 11.58 -25.24
C GLU A 14 -18.29 10.43 -26.14
N ALA A 15 -19.59 10.13 -26.11
CA ALA A 15 -20.24 9.18 -27.00
C ALA A 15 -20.22 9.64 -28.47
N LEU A 16 -20.52 10.93 -28.74
CA LEU A 16 -20.42 11.50 -30.09
C LEU A 16 -19.00 11.34 -30.65
N ARG A 17 -18.00 11.74 -29.86
CA ARG A 17 -16.57 11.60 -30.20
C ARG A 17 -16.08 10.16 -30.25
N ARG A 18 -16.86 9.14 -29.88
CA ARG A 18 -16.53 7.73 -30.19
C ARG A 18 -16.98 7.40 -31.62
N ARG A 19 -18.23 7.70 -31.96
CA ARG A 19 -18.78 7.50 -33.31
C ARG A 19 -17.96 8.19 -34.40
N GLU A 20 -17.58 9.46 -34.19
CA GLU A 20 -16.71 10.21 -35.13
C GLU A 20 -15.36 9.49 -35.40
N ARG A 21 -14.81 8.76 -34.42
CA ARG A 21 -13.58 7.98 -34.60
C ARG A 21 -13.84 6.62 -35.25
N GLU A 22 -14.95 5.97 -34.93
CA GLU A 22 -15.41 4.73 -35.57
C GLU A 22 -15.70 4.95 -37.06
N GLU A 23 -16.34 6.07 -37.41
CA GLU A 23 -16.60 6.52 -38.79
C GLU A 23 -15.30 6.84 -39.55
N CYS A 24 -14.34 7.55 -38.93
CA CYS A 24 -13.02 7.78 -39.52
C CYS A 24 -12.24 6.48 -39.78
N VAL A 25 -12.34 5.47 -38.91
CA VAL A 25 -11.72 4.15 -39.12
C VAL A 25 -12.41 3.38 -40.24
N LEU A 26 -13.74 3.45 -40.34
CA LEU A 26 -14.49 2.85 -41.45
C LEU A 26 -14.13 3.48 -42.80
N MET A 27 -13.96 4.81 -42.87
CA MET A 27 -13.49 5.50 -44.08
C MET A 27 -12.11 4.99 -44.54
N GLN A 28 -11.15 4.89 -43.62
CA GLN A 28 -9.79 4.39 -43.92
C GLN A 28 -9.76 2.91 -44.34
N GLY A 29 -10.79 2.12 -44.02
CA GLY A 29 -10.92 0.75 -44.49
C GLY A 29 -11.29 0.63 -45.99
N ASN A 30 -11.97 1.64 -46.55
CA ASN A 30 -12.47 1.59 -47.93
C ASN A 30 -11.40 1.99 -48.97
N ASP A 31 -10.46 2.86 -48.61
CA ASP A 31 -9.41 3.36 -49.53
C ASP A 31 -8.49 2.24 -50.08
N TYR A 32 -8.45 1.07 -49.43
CA TYR A 32 -7.66 -0.08 -49.85
C TYR A 32 -8.39 -1.07 -50.77
N ASN A 33 -9.68 -0.87 -51.05
CA ASN A 33 -10.53 -1.86 -51.72
C ASN A 33 -10.77 -1.53 -53.21
N ILE A 34 -9.67 -1.42 -53.98
CA ILE A 34 -9.71 -1.27 -55.44
C ILE A 34 -9.87 -2.67 -56.08
N PRO A 35 -10.92 -2.95 -56.87
CA PRO A 35 -11.10 -4.27 -57.47
C PRO A 35 -10.02 -4.61 -58.52
N GLU A 36 -9.24 -5.67 -58.28
CA GLU A 36 -8.15 -6.12 -59.16
C GLU A 36 -8.60 -6.44 -60.60
N GLU A 37 -9.87 -6.81 -60.77
CA GLU A 37 -10.50 -7.08 -62.08
C GLU A 37 -10.35 -5.90 -63.05
N ASN A 38 -10.35 -4.66 -62.54
CA ASN A 38 -10.22 -3.46 -63.37
C ASN A 38 -8.81 -3.33 -63.96
N GLU A 39 -7.76 -3.66 -63.19
CA GLU A 39 -6.39 -3.69 -63.70
C GLU A 39 -6.17 -4.81 -64.73
N LEU A 40 -6.73 -6.00 -64.49
CA LEU A 40 -6.63 -7.13 -65.41
C LEU A 40 -7.35 -6.83 -66.74
N SER A 41 -8.54 -6.21 -66.69
CA SER A 41 -9.28 -5.76 -67.87
C SER A 41 -8.49 -4.75 -68.71
N ILE A 42 -7.93 -3.71 -68.08
CA ILE A 42 -7.09 -2.69 -68.75
C ILE A 42 -5.84 -3.30 -69.39
N ARG A 43 -5.22 -4.30 -68.75
CA ARG A 43 -4.06 -5.03 -69.31
C ARG A 43 -4.44 -5.88 -70.53
N GLN A 44 -5.58 -6.58 -70.49
CA GLN A 44 -6.09 -7.35 -71.62
C GLN A 44 -6.47 -6.47 -72.82
N GLN A 45 -7.14 -5.33 -72.58
CA GLN A 45 -7.51 -4.38 -73.62
C GLN A 45 -6.29 -3.83 -74.37
N LYS A 46 -5.23 -3.45 -73.64
CA LYS A 46 -3.97 -2.99 -74.24
C LYS A 46 -3.26 -4.08 -75.05
N HIS A 47 -3.34 -5.34 -74.62
CA HIS A 47 -2.77 -6.47 -75.37
C HIS A 47 -3.51 -6.71 -76.69
N GLN A 48 -4.86 -6.63 -76.70
CA GLN A 48 -5.63 -6.74 -77.94
C GLN A 48 -5.30 -5.62 -78.93
N GLN A 49 -5.18 -4.37 -78.48
CA GLN A 49 -4.78 -3.24 -79.34
C GLN A 49 -3.42 -3.47 -80.02
N PHE A 50 -2.44 -4.03 -79.28
CA PHE A 50 -1.12 -4.35 -79.83
C PHE A 50 -1.18 -5.45 -80.91
N LEU A 51 -2.04 -6.47 -80.73
CA LEU A 51 -2.23 -7.54 -81.71
C LEU A 51 -2.91 -7.05 -83.00
N CYS A 52 -3.90 -6.15 -82.90
CA CYS A 52 -4.50 -5.50 -84.06
C CYS A 52 -3.47 -4.69 -84.86
N MET A 53 -2.65 -3.88 -84.18
CA MET A 53 -1.59 -3.09 -84.81
C MET A 53 -0.55 -3.96 -85.54
N GLN A 54 -0.17 -5.12 -84.98
CA GLN A 54 0.72 -6.07 -85.67
C GLN A 54 0.08 -6.73 -86.90
N ALA A 55 -1.25 -6.94 -86.90
CA ALA A 55 -1.96 -7.48 -88.05
C ALA A 55 -2.09 -6.44 -89.18
N GLU A 56 -2.29 -5.18 -88.83
CA GLU A 56 -2.41 -4.05 -89.77
C GLU A 56 -1.09 -3.76 -90.49
N MET A 57 0.03 -3.70 -89.74
CA MET A 57 1.38 -3.61 -90.33
C MET A 57 1.64 -4.70 -91.39
N ARG A 58 1.27 -5.95 -91.09
CA ARG A 58 1.46 -7.09 -92.00
C ARG A 58 0.58 -7.03 -93.25
N GLN A 59 -0.52 -6.27 -93.24
CA GLN A 59 -1.34 -6.02 -94.43
C GLN A 59 -0.76 -4.92 -95.33
N LEU A 60 0.03 -3.99 -94.78
CA LEU A 60 0.76 -2.99 -95.56
C LEU A 60 1.93 -3.64 -96.31
N GLU A 61 2.73 -4.47 -95.62
CA GLU A 61 3.82 -5.26 -96.22
C GLU A 61 3.34 -6.16 -97.39
N GLN A 62 2.08 -6.61 -97.36
CA GLN A 62 1.45 -7.42 -98.41
C GLN A 62 0.81 -6.59 -99.55
N ARG A 63 0.70 -5.27 -99.40
CA ARG A 63 0.27 -4.35 -100.47
C ARG A 63 1.45 -3.83 -101.27
N ASP A 64 2.56 -3.51 -100.60
CA ASP A 64 3.79 -2.98 -101.20
C ASP A 64 4.57 -4.02 -102.04
N SER A 65 4.01 -5.22 -102.25
CA SER A 65 4.60 -6.35 -102.97
C SER A 65 3.85 -6.73 -104.27
N ASN A 66 2.92 -5.89 -104.76
CA ASN A 66 2.13 -6.14 -105.98
C ASN A 66 2.11 -4.97 -107.01
N GLU A 67 3.24 -4.26 -107.18
CA GLU A 67 3.58 -3.36 -108.31
C GLU A 67 5.12 -3.42 -108.52
N ASP A 68 5.74 -3.32 -109.70
CA ASP A 68 5.28 -3.31 -111.11
C ASP A 68 6.39 -3.88 -112.05
N SER A 69 6.05 -4.23 -113.30
CA SER A 69 6.96 -4.68 -114.37
C SER A 69 6.23 -4.76 -115.73
N PRO A 70 6.90 -4.79 -116.92
CA PRO A 70 8.35 -4.90 -117.21
C PRO A 70 8.81 -4.06 -118.46
N MET A 71 9.86 -4.52 -119.19
CA MET A 71 10.24 -4.22 -120.60
C MET A 71 10.97 -2.88 -120.90
N LEU A 72 11.86 -2.68 -121.91
CA LEU A 72 12.69 -3.45 -122.91
C LEU A 72 13.79 -2.44 -123.42
N THR A 73 14.80 -2.66 -124.29
CA THR A 73 15.32 -3.73 -125.19
C THR A 73 16.81 -3.43 -125.52
N THR A 74 17.60 -4.44 -125.95
CA THR A 74 18.84 -4.38 -126.81
C THR A 74 20.03 -3.46 -126.38
N GLU A 75 21.30 -3.61 -126.82
CA GLU A 75 21.99 -4.60 -127.67
C GLU A 75 23.44 -4.87 -127.16
N ALA A 76 24.32 -5.50 -127.96
CA ALA A 76 25.57 -6.12 -127.46
C ALA A 76 26.89 -5.31 -127.65
N ASP A 77 27.94 -5.82 -127.00
CA ASP A 77 29.38 -5.69 -127.34
C ASP A 77 30.19 -4.41 -127.01
N THR A 78 30.32 -4.11 -125.70
CA THR A 78 31.56 -3.56 -125.10
C THR A 78 31.95 -4.31 -123.81
N LYS A 79 32.34 -5.57 -123.95
CA LYS A 79 32.50 -6.56 -122.85
C LYS A 79 33.81 -6.47 -122.03
N GLU A 80 34.47 -5.32 -121.93
CA GLU A 80 35.74 -5.18 -121.17
C GLU A 80 35.80 -3.98 -120.21
N THR A 81 35.35 -2.79 -120.62
CA THR A 81 35.22 -1.62 -119.72
C THR A 81 34.23 -1.88 -118.60
N THR A 82 33.06 -2.41 -118.96
CA THR A 82 31.95 -2.70 -118.04
C THR A 82 32.31 -3.70 -116.93
N MET A 83 33.30 -4.58 -117.12
CA MET A 83 33.77 -5.50 -116.08
C MET A 83 34.62 -4.81 -115.02
N LYS A 84 35.39 -3.77 -115.39
CA LYS A 84 36.11 -2.93 -114.42
C LYS A 84 35.13 -2.05 -113.63
N GLU A 85 34.15 -1.44 -114.28
CA GLU A 85 33.14 -0.64 -113.57
C GLU A 85 32.24 -1.48 -112.66
N LYS A 86 31.85 -2.70 -113.08
CA LYS A 86 31.10 -3.62 -112.22
C LYS A 86 31.90 -4.05 -110.99
N ARG A 87 33.22 -4.30 -111.12
CA ARG A 87 34.09 -4.56 -109.96
C ARG A 87 34.23 -3.33 -109.06
N ALA A 88 34.50 -2.14 -109.63
CA ALA A 88 34.61 -0.91 -108.87
C ALA A 88 33.30 -0.54 -108.14
N ASN A 89 32.14 -0.83 -108.74
CA ASN A 89 30.84 -0.63 -108.09
C ASN A 89 30.55 -1.70 -107.02
N GLN A 90 30.97 -2.96 -107.20
CA GLN A 90 30.93 -3.97 -106.13
C GLN A 90 31.88 -3.62 -104.96
N GLU A 91 33.06 -3.07 -105.24
CA GLU A 91 34.00 -2.59 -104.22
C GLU A 91 33.44 -1.37 -103.49
N ARG A 92 32.82 -0.42 -104.20
CA ARG A 92 32.08 0.70 -103.58
C ARG A 92 30.91 0.22 -102.72
N GLN A 93 30.12 -0.75 -103.19
CA GLN A 93 29.02 -1.35 -102.40
C GLN A 93 29.54 -2.04 -101.14
N ARG A 94 30.64 -2.80 -101.23
CA ARG A 94 31.31 -3.41 -100.05
C ARG A 94 31.84 -2.36 -99.07
N LEU A 95 32.47 -1.29 -99.57
CA LEU A 95 32.97 -0.21 -98.73
C LEU A 95 31.83 0.56 -98.04
N PHE A 96 30.72 0.79 -98.75
CA PHE A 96 29.51 1.39 -98.20
C PHE A 96 28.90 0.52 -97.09
N GLN A 97 28.71 -0.78 -97.35
CA GLN A 97 28.25 -1.76 -96.35
C GLN A 97 29.17 -1.83 -95.11
N LEU A 98 30.49 -1.73 -95.30
CA LEU A 98 31.46 -1.66 -94.19
C LEU A 98 31.39 -0.33 -93.43
N GLU A 99 31.08 0.79 -94.09
CA GLU A 99 30.87 2.07 -93.41
C GLU A 99 29.56 2.08 -92.60
N ASP A 100 28.49 1.51 -93.15
CA ASP A 100 27.20 1.35 -92.47
C ASP A 100 27.33 0.43 -91.25
N GLN A 101 27.97 -0.73 -91.37
CA GLN A 101 28.27 -1.60 -90.20
C GLN A 101 29.09 -0.88 -89.13
N GLN A 102 29.99 0.04 -89.51
CA GLN A 102 30.71 0.87 -88.55
C GLN A 102 29.84 2.01 -87.96
N ARG A 103 28.83 2.52 -88.69
CA ARG A 103 27.84 3.47 -88.17
C ARG A 103 26.94 2.79 -87.14
N GLU A 104 26.35 1.64 -87.51
CA GLU A 104 25.57 0.79 -86.62
C GLU A 104 26.35 0.40 -85.36
N GLY A 105 27.60 -0.07 -85.49
CA GLY A 105 28.45 -0.41 -84.35
C GLY A 105 28.69 0.77 -83.39
N ARG A 106 28.92 1.98 -83.92
CA ARG A 106 29.05 3.21 -83.12
C ARG A 106 27.74 3.67 -82.50
N GLU A 107 26.59 3.26 -83.02
CA GLU A 107 25.28 3.59 -82.46
C GLU A 107 24.84 2.59 -81.39
N LEU A 108 25.11 1.30 -81.59
CA LEU A 108 24.99 0.27 -80.55
C LEU A 108 25.90 0.57 -79.35
N GLU A 109 27.11 1.09 -79.56
CA GLU A 109 28.01 1.51 -78.47
C GLU A 109 27.44 2.72 -77.68
N LYS A 110 26.80 3.69 -78.35
CA LYS A 110 26.09 4.80 -77.67
C LYS A 110 24.92 4.28 -76.86
N MET A 111 24.06 3.45 -77.46
CA MET A 111 22.90 2.86 -76.78
C MET A 111 23.33 2.08 -75.53
N SER A 112 24.33 1.21 -75.65
CA SER A 112 24.92 0.46 -74.52
C SER A 112 25.43 1.39 -73.41
N ARG A 113 26.09 2.50 -73.78
CA ARG A 113 26.56 3.51 -72.82
C ARG A 113 25.42 4.28 -72.14
N GLU A 114 24.31 4.54 -72.85
CA GLU A 114 23.12 5.16 -72.29
C GLU A 114 22.36 4.19 -71.36
N ASP A 115 22.22 2.92 -71.74
CA ASP A 115 21.66 1.87 -70.89
C ASP A 115 22.46 1.70 -69.60
N LEU A 116 23.79 1.67 -69.67
CA LEU A 116 24.67 1.65 -68.50
C LEU A 116 24.45 2.87 -67.60
N TYR A 117 24.26 4.06 -68.17
CA TYR A 117 23.92 5.27 -67.39
C TYR A 117 22.54 5.16 -66.71
N TYR A 118 21.52 4.59 -67.37
CA TYR A 118 20.22 4.33 -66.75
C TYR A 118 20.30 3.28 -65.64
N VAL A 119 21.05 2.18 -65.84
CA VAL A 119 21.30 1.15 -64.83
C VAL A 119 22.02 1.75 -63.61
N GLU A 120 23.08 2.53 -63.80
CA GLU A 120 23.76 3.26 -62.74
C GLU A 120 22.82 4.20 -61.98
N ARG A 121 21.99 4.98 -62.70
CA ARG A 121 20.99 5.89 -62.11
C ARG A 121 19.99 5.12 -61.25
N ILE A 122 19.52 3.95 -61.68
CA ILE A 122 18.63 3.07 -60.92
C ILE A 122 19.33 2.51 -59.67
N ILE A 123 20.59 2.09 -59.76
CA ILE A 123 21.39 1.60 -58.63
C ILE A 123 21.59 2.73 -57.60
N ARG A 124 21.99 3.92 -58.04
CA ARG A 124 22.16 5.11 -57.19
C ARG A 124 20.84 5.52 -56.51
N ALA A 125 19.70 5.43 -57.23
CA ALA A 125 18.37 5.69 -56.66
C ALA A 125 17.98 4.64 -55.59
N LYS A 126 18.17 3.35 -55.86
CA LYS A 126 17.94 2.26 -54.89
C LYS A 126 18.83 2.40 -53.65
N ALA A 127 20.10 2.79 -53.82
CA ALA A 127 21.01 3.06 -52.71
C ALA A 127 20.51 4.22 -51.82
N LYS A 128 20.12 5.36 -52.43
CA LYS A 128 19.57 6.51 -51.72
C LYS A 128 18.27 6.18 -50.98
N ALA A 129 17.36 5.43 -51.61
CA ALA A 129 16.12 4.99 -50.96
C ALA A 129 16.40 4.10 -49.74
N LYS A 130 17.36 3.16 -49.85
CA LYS A 130 17.79 2.30 -48.73
C LYS A 130 18.50 3.07 -47.61
N GLU A 131 19.22 4.13 -47.93
CA GLU A 131 19.80 5.04 -46.95
C GLU A 131 18.73 5.86 -46.21
N GLU A 132 17.73 6.37 -46.94
CA GLU A 132 16.62 7.12 -46.35
C GLU A 132 15.73 6.24 -45.48
N GLN A 133 15.44 5.00 -45.91
CA GLN A 133 14.76 4.01 -45.08
C GLN A 133 15.51 3.79 -43.76
N LYS A 134 16.83 3.57 -43.79
CA LYS A 134 17.67 3.45 -42.58
C LYS A 134 17.64 4.69 -41.68
N LYS A 135 17.46 5.90 -42.24
CA LYS A 135 17.29 7.14 -41.45
C LYS A 135 15.89 7.19 -40.80
N ARG A 136 14.84 6.77 -41.51
CA ARG A 136 13.48 6.67 -40.98
C ARG A 136 13.38 5.62 -39.85
N GLU A 137 14.00 4.46 -40.04
CA GLU A 137 14.12 3.37 -39.04
C GLU A 137 14.79 3.90 -37.76
N LYS A 138 16.03 4.44 -37.87
CA LYS A 138 16.75 5.04 -36.73
C LYS A 138 15.96 6.15 -36.03
N SER A 139 15.24 6.99 -36.77
CA SER A 139 14.38 8.03 -36.18
C SER A 139 13.17 7.45 -35.44
N GLY A 140 12.61 6.34 -35.93
CA GLY A 140 11.57 5.57 -35.25
C GLY A 140 12.08 4.94 -33.95
N ASP A 141 13.26 4.31 -33.97
CA ASP A 141 13.83 3.63 -32.81
C ASP A 141 14.24 4.62 -31.70
N LEU A 142 14.79 5.79 -32.07
CA LEU A 142 15.03 6.88 -31.11
C LEU A 142 13.73 7.34 -30.42
N LYS A 143 12.60 7.39 -31.15
CA LYS A 143 11.29 7.73 -30.57
C LYS A 143 10.76 6.62 -29.66
N LYS A 144 10.93 5.34 -30.03
CA LYS A 144 10.57 4.20 -29.15
C LYS A 144 11.35 4.27 -27.84
N ASN A 145 12.67 4.43 -27.92
CA ASN A 145 13.54 4.51 -26.75
C ASN A 145 13.14 5.67 -25.82
N ALA A 146 12.85 6.85 -26.36
CA ALA A 146 12.37 7.98 -25.56
C ALA A 146 11.01 7.72 -24.89
N ILE A 147 10.08 7.04 -25.56
CA ILE A 147 8.79 6.65 -24.99
C ILE A 147 8.98 5.59 -23.89
N GLU A 148 9.85 4.61 -24.10
CA GLU A 148 10.20 3.61 -23.08
C GLU A 148 10.88 4.25 -21.86
N GLU A 149 11.79 5.21 -22.04
CA GLU A 149 12.42 5.95 -20.95
C GLU A 149 11.40 6.77 -20.14
N GLN A 150 10.44 7.41 -20.82
CA GLN A 150 9.31 8.09 -20.17
C GLN A 150 8.43 7.10 -19.39
N GLN A 151 8.09 5.95 -19.96
CA GLN A 151 7.31 4.90 -19.28
C GLN A 151 8.07 4.35 -18.05
N ARG A 152 9.36 4.06 -18.19
CA ARG A 152 10.24 3.61 -17.10
C ARG A 152 10.37 4.69 -16.00
N HIS A 153 10.40 5.98 -16.36
CA HIS A 153 10.37 7.08 -15.39
C HIS A 153 9.03 7.17 -14.64
N ILE A 154 7.90 7.10 -15.36
CA ILE A 154 6.55 7.08 -14.77
C ILE A 154 6.39 5.88 -13.82
N ALA A 155 6.90 4.71 -14.18
CA ALA A 155 6.91 3.53 -13.32
C ALA A 155 7.73 3.76 -12.03
N ARG A 156 8.94 4.33 -12.12
CA ARG A 156 9.74 4.71 -10.94
C ARG A 156 9.02 5.71 -10.04
N MET A 157 8.35 6.73 -10.61
CA MET A 157 7.60 7.70 -9.81
C MET A 157 6.42 7.06 -9.06
N ARG A 158 5.69 6.13 -9.70
CA ARG A 158 4.59 5.39 -9.04
C ARG A 158 5.09 4.54 -7.88
N LEU A 159 6.20 3.82 -8.04
CA LEU A 159 6.82 3.06 -6.96
C LEU A 159 7.20 3.96 -5.78
N LEU A 160 7.86 5.10 -6.04
CA LEU A 160 8.21 6.07 -4.99
C LEU A 160 6.98 6.66 -4.28
N ASP A 161 5.85 6.85 -4.97
CA ASP A 161 4.62 7.36 -4.36
C ASP A 161 3.83 6.26 -3.62
N GLU A 162 4.00 4.98 -3.98
CA GLU A 162 3.50 3.83 -3.24
C GLU A 162 4.33 3.56 -1.98
N GLU A 163 5.67 3.62 -2.06
CA GLU A 163 6.61 3.54 -0.93
C GLU A 163 6.33 4.63 0.11
N LYS A 164 6.18 5.89 -0.32
CA LYS A 164 5.77 7.00 0.59
C LYS A 164 4.46 6.71 1.30
N ARG A 165 3.45 6.22 0.58
CA ARG A 165 2.12 5.90 1.14
C ARG A 165 2.16 4.73 2.13
N LEU A 166 3.10 3.80 1.98
CA LEU A 166 3.34 2.77 2.99
C LEU A 166 4.02 3.37 4.22
N ALA A 167 5.09 4.15 4.06
CA ALA A 167 5.78 4.83 5.16
C ALA A 167 4.86 5.80 5.94
N GLU A 168 3.97 6.53 5.26
CA GLU A 168 2.94 7.38 5.89
C GLU A 168 1.96 6.55 6.74
N ARG A 169 1.55 5.37 6.26
CA ARG A 169 0.66 4.44 7.00
C ARG A 169 1.37 3.82 8.20
N GLU A 170 2.62 3.40 8.03
CA GLU A 170 3.45 2.83 9.10
C GLU A 170 3.71 3.86 10.20
N SER A 171 4.06 5.10 9.82
CA SER A 171 4.20 6.22 10.76
C SER A 171 2.89 6.53 11.49
N SER A 172 1.75 6.53 10.78
CA SER A 172 0.42 6.72 11.38
C SER A 172 0.05 5.58 12.33
N GLY A 173 0.38 4.33 12.00
CA GLY A 173 0.17 3.16 12.85
C GLY A 173 1.00 3.25 14.13
N MET A 174 2.29 3.56 14.01
CA MET A 174 3.21 3.74 15.14
C MET A 174 2.76 4.88 16.08
N GLN A 175 2.21 5.98 15.53
CA GLN A 175 1.61 7.05 16.33
C GLN A 175 0.35 6.58 17.08
N LEU A 176 -0.51 5.76 16.46
CA LEU A 176 -1.68 5.18 17.12
C LEU A 176 -1.28 4.18 18.21
N GLU A 177 -0.23 3.39 18.01
CA GLU A 177 0.31 2.45 19.01
C GLU A 177 0.90 3.18 20.23
N ASP A 178 1.69 4.25 20.05
CA ASP A 178 2.16 5.05 21.18
C ASP A 178 1.01 5.81 21.87
N LEU A 179 0.02 6.33 21.14
CA LEU A 179 -1.18 6.92 21.74
C LEU A 179 -1.96 5.90 22.59
N LEU A 180 -2.12 4.67 22.12
CA LEU A 180 -2.75 3.59 22.89
C LEU A 180 -1.90 3.22 24.11
N GLY A 181 -0.58 3.08 23.94
CA GLY A 181 0.36 2.85 25.04
C GLY A 181 0.34 3.94 26.10
N ARG A 182 0.21 5.22 25.70
CA ARG A 182 0.02 6.35 26.62
C ARG A 182 -1.31 6.25 27.38
N GLN A 183 -2.41 5.88 26.72
CA GLN A 183 -3.69 5.68 27.40
C GLN A 183 -3.67 4.52 28.39
N ILE A 184 -2.97 3.42 28.08
CA ILE A 184 -2.78 2.30 29.00
C ILE A 184 -2.01 2.75 30.24
N ARG A 185 -0.84 3.38 30.05
CA ARG A 185 0.00 3.91 31.15
C ARG A 185 -0.73 4.93 32.04
N LEU A 186 -1.61 5.74 31.46
CA LEU A 186 -2.46 6.67 32.23
C LEU A 186 -3.47 5.92 33.11
N ARG A 187 -4.18 4.93 32.58
CA ARG A 187 -5.12 4.10 33.35
C ARG A 187 -4.44 3.29 34.44
N GLU A 188 -3.22 2.82 34.20
CA GLU A 188 -2.39 2.13 35.20
C GLU A 188 -1.97 3.08 36.34
N ALA A 189 -1.57 4.31 36.00
CA ALA A 189 -1.26 5.34 37.00
C ALA A 189 -2.50 5.79 37.80
N GLU A 190 -3.68 5.85 37.18
CA GLU A 190 -4.95 6.12 37.86
C GLU A 190 -5.31 5.02 38.85
N LYS A 191 -5.17 3.74 38.47
CA LYS A 191 -5.35 2.59 39.39
C LYS A 191 -4.37 2.61 40.56
N ALA A 192 -3.08 2.76 40.30
CA ALA A 192 -2.07 2.80 41.36
C ALA A 192 -2.31 3.95 42.36
N LYS A 193 -2.84 5.09 41.89
CA LYS A 193 -3.28 6.20 42.73
C LYS A 193 -4.52 5.88 43.56
N GLU A 194 -5.48 5.13 43.02
CA GLU A 194 -6.65 4.66 43.76
C GLU A 194 -6.28 3.61 44.81
N GLU A 195 -5.39 2.67 44.48
CA GLU A 195 -4.83 1.66 45.39
C GLU A 195 -4.13 2.32 46.58
N LEU A 196 -3.23 3.28 46.36
CA LEU A 196 -2.58 4.05 47.43
C LEU A 196 -3.59 4.83 48.31
N ASN A 197 -4.69 5.31 47.73
CA ASN A 197 -5.76 5.98 48.46
C ASN A 197 -6.64 5.00 49.26
N ASN A 198 -6.76 3.74 48.81
CA ASN A 198 -7.38 2.66 49.58
C ASN A 198 -6.50 2.28 50.78
N GLU A 199 -5.21 1.99 50.55
CA GLU A 199 -4.27 1.67 51.63
C GLU A 199 -4.20 2.80 52.69
N TRP A 200 -4.24 4.06 52.27
CA TRP A 200 -4.24 5.21 53.19
C TRP A 200 -5.51 5.25 54.05
N ARG A 201 -6.68 4.97 53.47
CA ARG A 201 -7.96 4.88 54.18
C ARG A 201 -7.97 3.69 55.16
N GLU A 202 -7.45 2.54 54.76
CA GLU A 202 -7.33 1.34 55.60
C GLU A 202 -6.38 1.58 56.78
N ARG A 203 -5.19 2.14 56.53
CA ARG A 203 -4.25 2.55 57.59
C ARG A 203 -4.88 3.57 58.55
N LYS A 204 -5.77 4.45 58.07
CA LYS A 204 -6.53 5.38 58.92
C LYS A 204 -7.63 4.71 59.73
N ALA A 205 -8.33 3.73 59.17
CA ALA A 205 -9.31 2.92 59.90
C ALA A 205 -8.64 2.13 61.04
N MET A 206 -7.56 1.39 60.73
CA MET A 206 -6.80 0.63 61.73
C MET A 206 -6.25 1.52 62.86
N GLN A 207 -5.76 2.73 62.55
CA GLN A 207 -5.33 3.70 63.58
C GLN A 207 -6.49 4.12 64.52
N SER A 208 -7.71 4.24 64.02
CA SER A 208 -8.89 4.54 64.84
C SER A 208 -9.30 3.33 65.68
N GLU A 209 -9.30 2.13 65.10
CA GLU A 209 -9.65 0.89 65.80
C GLU A 209 -8.64 0.54 66.90
N GLU A 210 -7.34 0.76 66.66
CA GLU A 210 -6.30 0.65 67.70
C GLU A 210 -6.53 1.65 68.83
N HIS A 211 -6.81 2.92 68.50
CA HIS A 211 -7.09 3.96 69.48
C HIS A 211 -8.31 3.62 70.35
N ASP A 212 -9.38 3.13 69.73
CA ASP A 212 -10.62 2.80 70.43
C ASP A 212 -10.48 1.51 71.24
N CYS A 213 -9.73 0.51 70.76
CA CYS A 213 -9.36 -0.68 71.54
C CYS A 213 -8.55 -0.30 72.79
N ARG A 214 -7.50 0.53 72.64
CA ARG A 214 -6.69 1.05 73.77
C ARG A 214 -7.57 1.84 74.75
N SER A 215 -8.42 2.72 74.23
CA SER A 215 -9.35 3.53 75.04
C SER A 215 -10.28 2.65 75.86
N ARG A 216 -10.95 1.67 75.24
CA ARG A 216 -11.80 0.67 75.92
C ARG A 216 -11.03 -0.09 77.00
N TRP A 217 -9.80 -0.52 76.74
CA TRP A 217 -8.96 -1.20 77.73
C TRP A 217 -8.67 -0.33 78.96
N THR A 218 -8.25 0.93 78.78
CA THR A 218 -8.01 1.83 79.91
C THR A 218 -9.28 2.15 80.71
N LEU A 219 -10.47 2.12 80.09
CA LEU A 219 -11.74 2.28 80.77
C LEU A 219 -12.12 1.06 81.62
N LEU A 220 -11.88 -0.16 81.10
CA LEU A 220 -12.08 -1.41 81.84
C LEU A 220 -11.12 -1.53 83.03
N GLU A 221 -9.83 -1.21 82.84
CA GLU A 221 -8.83 -1.17 83.90
C GLU A 221 -9.22 -0.17 85.01
N ARG A 222 -9.62 1.05 84.63
CA ARG A 222 -10.12 2.07 85.58
C ARG A 222 -11.40 1.63 86.31
N ALA A 223 -12.27 0.85 85.67
CA ALA A 223 -13.46 0.30 86.30
C ALA A 223 -13.11 -0.79 87.32
N LEU A 224 -12.20 -1.72 86.97
CA LEU A 224 -11.71 -2.77 87.87
C LEU A 224 -10.99 -2.18 89.10
N ILE A 225 -10.14 -1.16 88.92
CA ILE A 225 -9.47 -0.46 90.01
C ILE A 225 -10.49 0.23 90.94
N LYS A 226 -11.56 0.82 90.39
CA LYS A 226 -12.66 1.38 91.21
C LYS A 226 -13.39 0.31 92.01
N GLN A 227 -13.73 -0.82 91.39
CA GLN A 227 -14.38 -1.95 92.06
C GLN A 227 -13.52 -2.45 93.23
N GLN A 228 -12.23 -2.72 93.01
CA GLN A 228 -11.31 -3.14 94.08
C GLN A 228 -11.19 -2.11 95.20
N GLN A 229 -11.21 -0.80 94.88
CA GLN A 229 -11.24 0.26 95.89
C GLN A 229 -12.56 0.32 96.66
N GLU A 230 -13.69 -0.08 96.07
CA GLU A 230 -14.99 -0.13 96.74
C GLU A 230 -15.15 -1.38 97.59
N GLU A 231 -14.73 -2.55 97.11
CA GLU A 231 -14.61 -3.78 97.90
C GLU A 231 -13.69 -3.57 99.12
N LEU A 232 -12.53 -2.93 98.94
CA LEU A 232 -11.63 -2.60 100.05
C LEU A 232 -12.25 -1.57 101.03
N LYS A 233 -13.09 -0.64 100.56
CA LYS A 233 -13.86 0.25 101.45
C LYS A 233 -14.94 -0.53 102.23
N GLN A 234 -15.63 -1.47 101.59
CA GLN A 234 -16.64 -2.33 102.21
C GLN A 234 -16.00 -3.22 103.29
N GLN A 235 -14.95 -3.99 102.95
CA GLN A 235 -14.17 -4.80 103.90
C GLN A 235 -13.68 -3.98 105.10
N ARG A 236 -13.16 -2.75 104.86
CA ARG A 236 -12.74 -1.84 105.94
C ARG A 236 -13.92 -1.33 106.77
N ALA A 237 -15.10 -1.16 106.20
CA ALA A 237 -16.32 -0.79 106.94
C ALA A 237 -16.87 -1.97 107.76
N GLU A 238 -16.80 -3.19 107.24
CA GLU A 238 -17.24 -4.42 107.91
C GLU A 238 -16.29 -4.81 109.04
N ALA A 239 -14.98 -4.76 108.84
CA ALA A 239 -14.00 -4.94 109.92
C ALA A 239 -14.20 -3.91 111.05
N ARG A 240 -14.61 -2.67 110.71
CA ARG A 240 -15.00 -1.65 111.70
C ARG A 240 -16.35 -1.93 112.38
N ARG A 241 -17.29 -2.63 111.72
CA ARG A 241 -18.56 -3.09 112.33
C ARG A 241 -18.29 -4.25 113.27
N LEU A 242 -17.60 -5.30 112.81
CA LEU A 242 -17.25 -6.47 113.61
C LEU A 242 -16.44 -6.09 114.86
N LYS A 243 -15.42 -5.23 114.73
CA LYS A 243 -14.67 -4.73 115.90
C LYS A 243 -15.53 -3.92 116.87
N ARG A 244 -16.60 -3.27 116.41
CA ARG A 244 -17.59 -2.59 117.28
C ARG A 244 -18.60 -3.54 117.91
N GLN A 245 -18.81 -4.72 117.34
CA GLN A 245 -19.63 -5.79 117.93
C GLN A 245 -18.82 -6.53 119.01
N GLN A 246 -17.57 -6.93 118.69
CA GLN A 246 -16.61 -7.45 119.65
C GLN A 246 -16.44 -6.50 120.85
N GLN A 247 -16.23 -5.19 120.62
CA GLN A 247 -16.15 -4.21 121.70
C GLN A 247 -17.47 -3.91 122.44
N ARG A 248 -18.61 -4.46 122.01
CA ARG A 248 -19.87 -4.48 122.77
C ARG A 248 -19.99 -5.77 123.57
N GLU A 249 -19.78 -6.91 122.93
CA GLU A 249 -19.72 -8.24 123.55
C GLU A 249 -18.70 -8.27 124.71
N GLU A 250 -17.48 -7.75 124.51
CA GLU A 250 -16.46 -7.56 125.55
C GLU A 250 -16.97 -6.71 126.73
N ARG A 251 -17.79 -5.67 126.48
CA ARG A 251 -18.34 -4.79 127.52
C ARG A 251 -19.53 -5.40 128.24
N GLU A 252 -20.36 -6.15 127.53
CA GLU A 252 -21.53 -6.85 128.06
C GLU A 252 -21.07 -8.03 128.92
N VAL A 253 -20.09 -8.83 128.48
CA VAL A 253 -19.43 -9.86 129.30
C VAL A 253 -18.70 -9.24 130.49
N ARG A 254 -18.03 -8.09 130.33
CA ARG A 254 -17.42 -7.34 131.45
C ARG A 254 -18.46 -6.91 132.49
N ALA A 255 -19.58 -6.33 132.05
CA ALA A 255 -20.65 -5.86 132.93
C ALA A 255 -21.49 -6.99 133.55
N ALA A 256 -21.39 -8.23 133.05
CA ALA A 256 -22.09 -9.40 133.58
C ALA A 256 -21.34 -10.13 134.71
N TRP A 257 -20.12 -9.69 135.06
CA TRP A 257 -19.45 -10.13 136.29
C TRP A 257 -20.13 -9.49 137.51
N VAL A 258 -20.49 -10.31 138.49
CA VAL A 258 -21.12 -9.92 139.75
C VAL A 258 -20.26 -10.39 140.92
N GLU A 259 -20.13 -9.53 141.93
CA GLU A 259 -19.49 -9.84 143.20
C GLU A 259 -20.43 -10.67 144.09
N SER A 260 -19.94 -11.81 144.56
CA SER A 260 -20.67 -12.76 145.39
C SER A 260 -19.82 -13.22 146.57
N TRP A 261 -20.46 -13.84 147.56
CA TRP A 261 -19.83 -14.33 148.80
C TRP A 261 -20.18 -15.80 148.99
N ASP A 262 -19.21 -16.62 149.41
CA ASP A 262 -19.44 -18.03 149.74
C ASP A 262 -19.96 -18.21 151.18
N ASP A 263 -20.40 -19.42 151.52
CA ASP A 263 -20.90 -19.76 152.86
C ASP A 263 -19.82 -19.63 153.97
N ASN A 264 -18.55 -19.45 153.60
CA ASN A 264 -17.43 -19.24 154.52
C ASN A 264 -17.06 -17.74 154.69
N GLY A 265 -17.73 -16.84 153.96
CA GLY A 265 -17.43 -15.40 153.96
C GLY A 265 -16.31 -14.96 153.02
N ASN A 266 -15.84 -15.82 152.12
CA ASN A 266 -14.90 -15.47 151.06
C ASN A 266 -15.62 -14.78 149.89
N LYS A 267 -15.00 -13.74 149.35
CA LYS A 267 -15.46 -13.04 148.15
C LYS A 267 -15.03 -13.78 146.88
N TYR A 268 -15.95 -13.93 145.93
CA TYR A 268 -15.67 -14.44 144.58
C TYR A 268 -16.44 -13.64 143.52
N TYR A 269 -16.05 -13.82 142.26
CA TYR A 269 -16.71 -13.21 141.11
C TYR A 269 -17.37 -14.29 140.25
N TYR A 270 -18.61 -14.05 139.82
CA TYR A 270 -19.37 -14.94 138.95
C TYR A 270 -19.88 -14.19 137.73
N ASN A 271 -19.76 -14.78 136.54
CA ASN A 271 -20.27 -14.19 135.31
C ASN A 271 -21.63 -14.79 134.95
N SER A 272 -22.67 -13.96 134.88
CA SER A 272 -24.04 -14.41 134.57
C SER A 272 -24.31 -14.72 133.09
N ILE A 273 -23.34 -14.49 132.19
CA ILE A 273 -23.44 -14.79 130.76
C ILE A 273 -22.58 -16.01 130.37
N THR A 274 -21.39 -16.16 130.95
CA THR A 274 -20.49 -17.30 130.66
C THR A 274 -20.60 -18.46 131.67
N GLU A 275 -21.35 -18.27 132.75
CA GLU A 275 -21.55 -19.22 133.85
C GLU A 275 -20.26 -19.62 134.61
N VAL A 276 -19.15 -18.90 134.39
CA VAL A 276 -17.85 -19.12 135.05
C VAL A 276 -17.78 -18.38 136.39
N SER A 277 -17.16 -19.01 137.40
CA SER A 277 -16.78 -18.39 138.67
C SER A 277 -15.25 -18.37 138.85
N GLN A 278 -14.74 -17.35 139.54
CA GLN A 278 -13.31 -17.22 139.88
C GLN A 278 -13.09 -16.43 141.18
N TRP A 279 -11.98 -16.71 141.86
CA TRP A 279 -11.59 -16.09 143.12
C TRP A 279 -10.78 -14.80 142.94
N GLU A 280 -9.98 -14.72 141.87
CA GLU A 280 -9.23 -13.52 141.50
C GLU A 280 -10.18 -12.50 140.85
N VAL A 281 -9.87 -11.21 141.00
CA VAL A 281 -10.57 -10.14 140.27
C VAL A 281 -10.35 -10.35 138.77
N PRO A 282 -11.39 -10.40 137.92
CA PRO A 282 -11.19 -10.49 136.48
C PRO A 282 -10.32 -9.33 135.97
N ASP A 283 -9.40 -9.59 135.02
CA ASP A 283 -8.49 -8.62 134.35
C ASP A 283 -9.17 -7.37 133.72
N GLN A 284 -10.49 -7.31 133.84
CA GLN A 284 -11.39 -6.41 133.14
C GLN A 284 -12.42 -5.74 134.07
N PHE A 285 -12.43 -6.06 135.37
CA PHE A 285 -13.38 -5.50 136.34
C PHE A 285 -13.07 -4.01 136.65
#